data_AF-A0A935LKM4-F1
#
_entry.id   AF-A0A935LKM4-F1
#
_cell.length_a   1.000
_cell.length_b   1.000
_cell.length_c   1.000
_cell.angle_alpha   90.00
_cell.angle_beta   90.00
_cell.angle_gamma   90.00
#
_symmetry.space_group_name_H-M   'P 1'
#
loop_
_entity.id
_entity.type
_entity.pdbx_description
1 polymer ?
#
loop_
_entity_poly.entity_id
_entity_poly.type
_entity_poly.pdbx_seq_one_letter_code
_entity_poly.pdbx_strand_id
1 'polypeptide(L)'
;MYPHGGHLLQIFFNGHAWLSNELTKKKIGYQMMDNAFIGIDNWSKAQKMSDNLSVVKLHRKLNAFAEKYCPVHQAFNQQYH
;
A
#
# COMPACT_ATOMS: atom_id res chain seq x y z
N MET A 1 -10.14 4.72 31.01
CA MET A 1 -10.15 3.25 30.88
C MET A 1 -10.81 2.94 29.55
N TYR A 2 -10.03 2.71 28.49
CA TYR A 2 -10.58 2.44 27.16
C TYR A 2 -11.10 1.00 27.11
N PRO A 3 -12.39 0.75 26.75
CA PRO A 3 -12.96 -0.58 26.80
C PRO A 3 -12.60 -1.36 25.53
N HIS A 4 -12.17 -2.61 25.73
CA HIS A 4 -12.07 -3.71 24.75
C HIS A 4 -11.19 -3.47 23.52
N GLY A 5 -9.96 -4.00 23.57
CA GLY A 5 -9.00 -3.99 22.47
C GLY A 5 -9.45 -4.85 21.29
N GLY A 6 -10.07 -4.24 20.29
CA GLY A 6 -10.18 -4.80 18.96
C GLY A 6 -8.79 -4.83 18.30
N HIS A 7 -8.38 -5.99 17.78
CA HIS A 7 -7.14 -6.10 17.01
C HIS A 7 -7.28 -5.32 15.70
N LEU A 8 -6.64 -4.15 15.62
CA LEU A 8 -6.57 -3.35 14.40
C LEU A 8 -5.55 -3.98 13.46
N LEU A 9 -5.95 -4.27 12.22
CA LEU A 9 -5.01 -4.65 11.17
C LEU A 9 -4.20 -3.42 10.74
N GLN A 10 -2.92 -3.40 11.10
CA GLN A 10 -1.98 -2.40 10.62
C GLN A 10 -1.32 -2.89 9.33
N ILE A 11 -1.32 -2.04 8.30
CA ILE A 11 -0.69 -2.35 7.01
C ILE A 11 0.31 -1.25 6.68
N PHE A 12 1.56 -1.66 6.46
CA PHE A 12 2.60 -0.77 5.96
C PHE A 12 2.73 -0.94 4.44
N PHE A 13 2.67 0.17 3.71
CA PHE A 13 2.80 0.18 2.25
C PHE A 13 4.04 0.98 1.85
N ASN A 14 4.93 0.36 1.07
CA ASN A 14 6.12 1.01 0.54
C ASN A 14 5.82 1.61 -0.85
N GLY A 15 5.62 2.94 -0.90
CA GLY A 15 5.38 3.66 -2.15
C GLY A 15 6.55 3.62 -3.14
N HIS A 16 7.79 3.55 -2.67
CA HIS A 16 8.97 3.49 -3.54
C HIS A 16 9.11 2.14 -4.22
N ALA A 17 8.86 1.04 -3.49
CA ALA A 17 8.80 -0.29 -4.07
C ALA A 17 7.67 -0.43 -5.11
N TRP A 18 6.53 0.23 -4.85
CA TRP A 18 5.46 0.30 -5.84
C TRP A 18 5.89 1.08 -7.09
N LEU A 19 6.48 2.27 -6.92
CA LEU A 19 6.89 3.12 -8.03
C LEU A 19 7.98 2.44 -8.88
N SER A 20 8.96 1.79 -8.26
CA SER A 20 10.03 1.07 -8.98
C SER A 20 9.46 -0.06 -9.85
N ASN A 21 8.51 -0.84 -9.34
CA ASN A 21 7.83 -1.87 -10.12
C ASN A 21 7.06 -1.29 -11.32
N GLU A 22 6.38 -0.16 -11.14
CA GLU A 22 5.69 0.51 -12.25
C GLU A 22 6.66 1.08 -13.30
N LEU A 23 7.82 1.58 -12.88
CA LEU A 23 8.90 2.02 -13.79
C LEU A 23 9.45 0.84 -14.59
N THR A 24 9.70 -0.31 -13.96
CA THR A 24 10.12 -1.56 -14.62
C THR A 24 9.13 -2.00 -15.69
N LYS A 25 7.83 -2.02 -15.38
CA LYS A 25 6.77 -2.38 -16.35
C LYS A 25 6.75 -1.46 -17.56
N LYS A 26 7.07 -0.19 -17.37
CA LYS A 26 7.14 0.81 -18.45
C LYS A 26 8.51 0.92 -19.10
N LYS A 27 9.48 0.06 -18.71
CA LYS A 27 10.86 0.06 -19.19
C LYS A 27 11.55 1.43 -19.05
N ILE A 28 11.31 2.10 -17.92
CA ILE A 28 11.98 3.35 -17.55
C ILE A 28 13.11 2.99 -16.61
N GLY A 29 14.35 3.34 -16.95
CA GLY A 29 15.50 3.09 -16.09
C GLY A 29 15.43 3.92 -14.80
N TYR A 30 15.93 3.32 -13.73
CA TYR A 30 16.05 3.96 -12.43
C TYR A 30 17.18 3.32 -11.63
N GLN A 31 17.68 4.04 -10.64
CA GLN A 31 18.65 3.58 -9.67
C GLN A 31 18.14 3.89 -8.26
N MET A 32 18.28 2.91 -7.38
CA MET A 32 17.94 3.06 -5.97
C MET A 32 19.15 2.74 -5.11
N MET A 33 19.27 3.45 -4.00
CA MET A 33 20.16 3.13 -2.90
C MET A 33 19.29 2.99 -1.65
N ASP A 34 19.32 1.82 -1.03
CA ASP A 34 18.33 1.39 -0.04
C ASP A 34 16.89 1.61 -0.56
N ASN A 35 16.11 2.43 0.13
CA ASN A 35 14.74 2.76 -0.27
C ASN A 35 14.65 4.12 -0.98
N ALA A 36 15.75 4.75 -1.38
CA ALA A 36 15.75 6.08 -2.00
C ALA A 36 16.07 5.99 -3.51
N PHE A 37 15.33 6.74 -4.32
CA PHE A 37 15.68 6.93 -5.74
C PHE A 37 16.83 7.94 -5.85
N ILE A 38 17.93 7.50 -6.43
CA ILE A 38 19.10 8.34 -6.72
C ILE A 38 19.21 8.71 -8.20
N GLY A 39 18.42 8.05 -9.06
CA GLY A 39 18.34 8.34 -10.48
C GLY A 39 17.05 7.76 -11.08
N ILE A 40 16.42 8.50 -11.98
CA ILE A 40 15.31 8.04 -12.81
C ILE A 40 15.46 8.69 -14.19
N ASP A 41 15.41 7.90 -15.26
CA ASP A 41 15.61 8.38 -16.63
C ASP A 41 14.57 9.43 -17.04
N ASN A 42 13.35 9.34 -16.49
CA ASN A 42 12.27 10.30 -16.75
C ASN A 42 11.48 10.63 -15.48
N TRP A 43 11.97 11.63 -14.76
CA TRP A 43 11.34 12.15 -13.54
C TRP A 43 9.91 12.64 -13.74
N SER A 44 9.61 13.32 -14.86
CA SER A 44 8.25 13.83 -15.13
C SER A 44 7.23 12.70 -15.23
N LYS A 45 7.60 11.61 -15.91
CA LYS A 45 6.75 10.43 -16.04
C LYS A 45 6.63 9.68 -14.72
N ALA A 46 7.71 9.56 -13.96
CA ALA A 46 7.70 8.96 -12.63
C ALA A 46 6.82 9.74 -11.65
N GLN A 47 6.89 11.07 -11.65
CA GLN A 47 6.03 11.94 -10.84
C GLN A 47 4.55 11.72 -11.18
N LYS A 48 4.19 11.80 -12.47
CA LYS A 48 2.82 11.54 -12.92
C LYS A 48 2.33 10.17 -12.50
N MET A 49 3.19 9.15 -12.48
CA MET A 49 2.82 7.82 -12.01
C MET A 49 2.54 7.85 -10.51
N SER A 50 3.45 8.43 -9.72
CA SER A 50 3.29 8.63 -8.27
C SER A 50 1.99 9.34 -7.92
N ASP A 51 1.68 10.44 -8.61
CA ASP A 51 0.47 11.24 -8.40
C ASP A 51 -0.82 10.43 -8.67
N ASN A 52 -0.74 9.44 -9.55
CA ASN A 52 -1.86 8.56 -9.90
C ASN A 52 -2.03 7.37 -8.94
N LEU A 53 -1.19 7.22 -7.92
CA LEU A 53 -1.36 6.22 -6.88
C LEU A 53 -2.61 6.52 -6.05
N SER A 54 -3.68 5.76 -6.28
CA SER A 54 -4.93 5.92 -5.54
C SER A 54 -4.89 5.17 -4.20
N VAL A 55 -4.65 5.92 -3.12
CA VAL A 55 -4.68 5.43 -1.74
C VAL A 55 -6.04 4.77 -1.40
N VAL A 56 -7.15 5.35 -1.89
CA VAL A 56 -8.50 4.79 -1.71
C VAL A 56 -8.63 3.39 -2.34
N LYS A 57 -8.14 3.20 -3.58
CA LYS A 57 -8.18 1.89 -4.24
C LYS A 57 -7.27 0.88 -3.55
N LEU A 58 -6.14 1.34 -3.02
CA LEU A 58 -5.22 0.52 -2.23
C LEU A 58 -5.90 0.02 -0.95
N HIS A 59 -6.49 0.91 -0.14
CA HIS A 59 -7.24 0.53 1.06
C HIS A 59 -8.35 -0.47 0.77
N ARG A 60 -9.13 -0.25 -0.30
CA ARG A 60 -10.20 -1.20 -0.66
C ARG A 60 -9.67 -2.61 -0.96
N LYS A 61 -8.56 -2.72 -1.68
CA LYS A 61 -7.94 -4.04 -1.96
C LYS A 61 -7.42 -4.70 -0.69
N LEU A 62 -6.78 -3.91 0.17
CA LEU A 62 -6.25 -4.40 1.44
C LEU A 62 -7.37 -4.86 2.38
N ASN A 63 -8.48 -4.12 2.47
CA ASN A 63 -9.66 -4.54 3.23
C ASN A 63 -10.23 -5.85 2.69
N ALA A 64 -10.36 -6.00 1.37
CA ALA A 64 -10.81 -7.25 0.76
C ALA A 64 -9.89 -8.44 1.08
N PHE A 65 -8.57 -8.22 1.15
CA PHE A 65 -7.64 -9.26 1.61
C PHE A 65 -7.77 -9.56 3.10
N ALA A 66 -7.98 -8.55 3.94
CA ALA A 66 -8.22 -8.72 5.36
C ALA A 66 -9.49 -9.54 5.60
N GLU A 67 -10.59 -9.23 4.92
CA GLU A 67 -11.84 -9.99 4.98
C GLU A 67 -11.64 -11.44 4.57
N LYS A 68 -10.89 -11.67 3.48
CA LYS A 68 -10.69 -13.01 2.92
C LYS A 68 -9.78 -13.90 3.76
N TYR A 69 -8.69 -13.35 4.31
CA TYR A 69 -7.63 -14.12 4.94
C TYR A 69 -7.55 -13.96 6.46
N CYS A 70 -8.26 -12.98 7.02
CA CYS A 70 -8.31 -12.71 8.46
C CYS A 70 -9.78 -12.74 8.94
N PRO A 71 -10.40 -13.95 9.06
CA PRO A 71 -11.77 -14.11 9.53
C PRO A 71 -11.93 -13.86 11.04
N VAL A 72 -11.07 -13.04 11.66
CA VAL A 72 -11.12 -12.73 13.10
C VAL A 72 -12.44 -12.02 13.48
N HIS A 73 -13.09 -11.35 12.52
CA HIS A 73 -14.43 -10.79 12.68
C HIS A 73 -15.53 -11.87 12.84
N GLN A 74 -15.27 -13.12 12.45
CA GLN A 74 -16.16 -14.26 12.73
C GLN A 74 -15.87 -14.91 14.10
N ALA A 75 -14.66 -14.72 14.65
CA ALA A 75 -14.27 -15.27 15.95
C ALA A 75 -14.68 -14.38 17.14
N PHE A 76 -14.83 -13.07 16.92
CA PHE A 76 -15.29 -12.14 17.94
C PHE A 76 -16.57 -11.46 17.45
N ASN A 77 -17.69 -11.87 18.03
CA ASN A 77 -19.04 -11.36 17.80
C ASN A 77 -19.19 -9.88 18.24
N GLN A 78 -18.44 -8.96 17.62
CA GLN A 78 -18.52 -7.53 17.88
C GLN A 78 -18.92 -6.82 16.59
N GLN A 79 -20.18 -6.41 16.53
CA GLN A 79 -20.69 -5.51 15.51
C GLN A 79 -20.07 -4.12 15.73
N TYR A 80 -19.53 -3.55 14.66
CA TYR A 80 -19.11 -2.15 14.59
C TYR A 80 -20.35 -1.26 14.63
N HIS A 81 -20.43 -0.33 15.59
CA HIS A 81 -21.34 0.82 15.59
C HIS A 81 -20.54 2.09 15.32
#